data_AF-A0A1S8YFL6-F1
#
_entry.id   AF-A0A1S8YFL6-F1
#
_cell.length_a   1.000
_cell.length_b   1.000
_cell.length_c   1.000
_cell.angle_alpha   90.00
_cell.angle_beta   90.00
_cell.angle_gamma   90.00
#
_symmetry.space_group_name_H-M   'P 1'
#
loop_
_entity.id
_entity.type
_entity.pdbx_description
1 polymer ?
#
loop_
_entity_poly.entity_id
_entity_poly.type
_entity_poly.pdbx_seq_one_letter_code
_entity_poly.pdbx_strand_id
1 'polypeptide(L)'
;MSLSEVEITSFSSPQRRCHLLLLFYLPGYRVTLDSLSQVNHSDQQATRQDITEVGREIQRYHKLEVQEDVSGVWRLQGEELNKRLCLLHWLRRALRLSPDFVRQHFAAGLRQHLAAQRTEKALYDEHNLQALLRHCAQQLNRSFSPRDSQFLQLFLQYCLCATDNVTLSEQQTQWLQSKPEWQIGRQVMHCWHKRRTSLADDGPFIALLFSLIYAPQISQVNHQNERRLNLAISALTARFQQLSGMHFSDQSGLQAQLYTHLSQALDRVIFDIGIDDSLAEEITALYPRLLRTTQQALSSFERDFSIRFCHEEVSLVAVIFGAWLMQENTLQEKQVLLLTGRDEVLEKQVEQQLRELTLLPLNIKHLDVQLWQRQGAPEGIALVVSPYATALPLYSPPLIHAELPLSDYHQQRIRALLEA
;
A
#
# COMPACT_ATOMS: atom_id res chain seq x y z
N MET A 1 3.41 -7.21 53.93
CA MET A 1 3.68 -6.19 52.90
C MET A 1 4.15 -6.92 51.66
N SER A 2 3.23 -7.17 50.74
CA SER A 2 3.51 -7.76 49.43
C SER A 2 4.02 -6.66 48.51
N LEU A 3 5.29 -6.74 48.14
CA LEU A 3 5.85 -5.97 47.04
C LEU A 3 5.11 -6.41 45.78
N SER A 4 4.25 -5.53 45.27
CA SER A 4 3.74 -5.61 43.91
C SER A 4 4.94 -5.48 42.98
N GLU A 5 5.41 -6.62 42.45
CA GLU A 5 6.23 -6.63 41.24
C GLU A 5 5.46 -5.84 40.19
N VAL A 6 6.00 -4.67 39.83
CA VAL A 6 5.56 -3.94 38.65
C VAL A 6 5.89 -4.87 37.49
N GLU A 7 4.88 -5.54 36.94
CA GLU A 7 5.00 -6.22 35.65
C GLU A 7 5.49 -5.18 34.65
N ILE A 8 6.80 -5.18 34.35
CA ILE A 8 7.36 -4.46 33.22
C ILE A 8 6.79 -5.18 32.01
N THR A 9 5.66 -4.66 31.51
CA THR A 9 5.05 -5.15 30.28
C THR A 9 6.06 -4.98 29.16
N SER A 10 6.67 -6.09 28.74
CA SER A 10 7.66 -6.07 27.67
C SER A 10 7.02 -5.58 26.38
N PHE A 11 7.70 -4.66 25.68
CA PHE A 11 7.19 -4.16 24.41
C PHE A 11 7.16 -5.28 23.37
N SER A 12 6.07 -5.35 22.60
CA SER A 12 5.97 -6.27 21.46
C SER A 12 7.01 -5.95 20.39
N SER A 13 7.40 -6.92 19.56
CA SER A 13 8.37 -6.69 18.48
C SER A 13 7.96 -5.53 17.55
N PRO A 14 6.70 -5.39 17.12
CA PRO A 14 6.29 -4.22 16.32
C PRO A 14 6.49 -2.88 17.04
N GLN A 15 6.29 -2.82 18.36
CA GLN A 15 6.52 -1.59 19.14
C GLN A 15 8.01 -1.27 19.24
N ARG A 16 8.84 -2.25 19.58
CA ARG A 16 10.30 -2.09 19.68
C ARG A 16 10.91 -1.62 18.35
N ARG A 17 10.46 -2.19 17.23
CA ARG A 17 10.87 -1.78 15.88
C ARG A 17 10.44 -0.33 15.56
N CYS A 18 9.23 0.09 15.98
CA CYS A 18 8.82 1.50 15.84
C CYS A 18 9.70 2.44 16.66
N HIS A 19 10.01 2.08 17.90
CA HIS A 19 10.87 2.89 18.77
C HIS A 19 12.26 3.04 18.14
N LEU A 20 12.86 1.92 17.75
CA LEU A 20 14.16 1.86 17.09
C LEU A 20 14.23 2.81 15.89
N LEU A 21 13.25 2.75 15.00
CA LEU A 21 13.29 3.58 13.81
C LEU A 21 13.13 5.07 14.15
N LEU A 22 12.21 5.44 15.04
CA LEU A 22 12.04 6.85 15.44
C LEU A 22 13.31 7.42 16.11
N LEU A 23 14.08 6.61 16.82
CA LEU A 23 15.35 7.04 17.42
C LEU A 23 16.41 7.37 16.36
N PHE A 24 16.44 6.71 15.20
CA PHE A 24 17.34 7.11 14.09
C PHE A 24 17.06 8.52 13.57
N TYR A 25 15.81 8.99 13.70
CA TYR A 25 15.39 10.32 13.26
C TYR A 25 15.48 11.38 14.35
N LEU A 26 15.86 11.03 15.59
CA LEU A 26 16.07 12.02 16.65
C LEU A 26 17.43 12.72 16.47
N PRO A 27 17.45 14.04 16.21
CA PRO A 27 18.70 14.74 15.97
C PRO A 27 19.63 14.68 17.18
N GLY A 28 20.87 14.24 16.98
CA GLY A 28 21.89 14.11 18.03
C GLY A 28 21.75 12.88 18.93
N TYR A 29 20.75 12.02 18.71
CA TYR A 29 20.62 10.76 19.45
C TYR A 29 21.64 9.73 18.92
N ARG A 30 22.42 9.13 19.81
CA ARG A 30 23.39 8.09 19.46
C ARG A 30 22.73 6.72 19.60
N VAL A 31 22.32 6.14 18.47
CA VAL A 31 21.71 4.80 18.45
C VAL A 31 22.79 3.73 18.60
N THR A 32 22.85 3.13 19.78
CA THR A 32 23.75 2.00 20.12
C THR A 32 22.90 0.81 20.59
N LEU A 33 23.47 -0.39 20.61
CA LEU A 33 22.79 -1.57 21.14
C LEU A 33 22.33 -1.35 22.59
N ASP A 34 23.21 -0.79 23.44
CA ASP A 34 22.89 -0.53 24.84
C ASP A 34 21.74 0.48 24.99
N SER A 35 21.79 1.58 24.23
CA SER A 35 20.70 2.56 24.27
C SER A 35 19.36 1.98 23.82
N LEU A 36 19.37 1.11 22.81
CA LEU A 36 18.16 0.48 22.28
C LEU A 36 17.61 -0.57 23.24
N SER A 37 18.48 -1.42 23.79
CA SER A 37 18.13 -2.41 24.81
C SER A 37 17.52 -1.74 26.05
N GLN A 38 18.11 -0.64 26.50
CA GLN A 38 17.59 0.13 27.63
C GLN A 38 16.21 0.74 27.34
N VAL A 39 16.05 1.39 26.18
CA VAL A 39 14.78 2.03 25.80
C VAL A 39 13.67 1.01 25.58
N ASN A 40 13.99 -0.15 25.00
CA ASN A 40 13.00 -1.18 24.68
C ASN A 40 12.82 -2.23 25.78
N HIS A 41 13.54 -2.12 26.90
CA HIS A 41 13.55 -3.12 27.97
C HIS A 41 13.79 -4.54 27.43
N SER A 42 14.71 -4.68 26.48
CA SER A 42 15.02 -5.92 25.77
C SER A 42 16.51 -6.25 25.89
N ASP A 43 16.87 -7.52 25.72
CA ASP A 43 18.28 -7.92 25.66
C ASP A 43 18.95 -7.51 24.33
N GLN A 44 20.29 -7.61 24.29
CA GLN A 44 21.07 -7.24 23.11
C GLN A 44 20.81 -8.15 21.90
N GLN A 45 20.43 -9.42 22.10
CA GLN A 45 20.16 -10.35 21.01
C GLN A 45 18.85 -9.99 20.30
N ALA A 46 17.79 -9.77 21.06
CA ALA A 46 16.50 -9.28 20.56
C ALA A 46 16.67 -7.93 19.85
N THR A 47 17.51 -7.05 20.41
CA THR A 47 17.82 -5.74 19.80
C THR A 47 18.50 -5.90 18.43
N ARG A 48 19.49 -6.80 18.31
CA ARG A 48 20.15 -7.09 17.01
C ARG A 48 19.18 -7.69 15.99
N GLN A 49 18.27 -8.55 16.45
CA GLN A 49 17.22 -9.11 15.60
C GLN A 49 16.28 -8.01 15.10
N ASP A 50 15.81 -7.11 15.99
CA ASP A 50 14.95 -5.99 15.63
C ASP A 50 15.65 -5.05 14.61
N ILE A 51 16.95 -4.75 14.79
CA ILE A 51 17.74 -3.99 13.81
C ILE A 51 17.76 -4.69 12.45
N THR A 52 18.00 -6.01 12.44
CA THR A 52 18.09 -6.80 11.20
C THR A 52 16.77 -6.82 10.45
N GLU A 53 15.66 -7.01 11.18
CA GLU A 53 14.32 -7.06 10.59
C GLU A 53 13.88 -5.69 10.07
N VAL A 54 14.12 -4.62 10.83
CA VAL A 54 13.89 -3.25 10.37
C VAL A 54 14.75 -2.93 9.16
N GLY A 55 16.03 -3.31 9.18
CA GLY A 55 16.95 -3.12 8.05
C GLY A 55 16.43 -3.77 6.76
N ARG A 56 15.91 -5.01 6.83
CA ARG A 56 15.29 -5.68 5.67
C ARG A 56 14.03 -4.96 5.18
N GLU A 57 13.17 -4.53 6.10
CA GLU A 57 11.91 -3.85 5.77
C GLU A 57 12.16 -2.50 5.09
N ILE A 58 13.03 -1.67 5.65
CA ILE A 58 13.32 -0.34 5.08
C ILE A 58 14.18 -0.42 3.81
N GLN A 59 15.02 -1.45 3.66
CA GLN A 59 15.72 -1.67 2.40
C GLN A 59 14.73 -2.00 1.28
N ARG A 60 13.75 -2.88 1.56
CA ARG A 60 12.74 -3.30 0.57
C ARG A 60 11.84 -2.14 0.14
N TYR A 61 11.32 -1.37 1.09
CA TYR A 61 10.26 -0.39 0.80
C TYR A 61 10.73 1.06 0.68
N HIS A 62 11.93 1.37 1.17
CA HIS A 62 12.46 2.73 1.19
C HIS A 62 13.88 2.83 0.62
N LYS A 63 14.54 1.73 0.22
CA LYS A 63 15.91 1.76 -0.31
C LYS A 63 16.91 2.40 0.66
N LEU A 64 16.75 2.08 1.95
CA LEU A 64 17.57 2.59 3.04
C LEU A 64 18.34 1.45 3.70
N GLU A 65 19.57 1.75 4.10
CA GLU A 65 20.43 0.80 4.79
C GLU A 65 20.68 1.22 6.24
N VAL A 66 20.82 0.24 7.13
CA VAL A 66 21.22 0.45 8.53
C VAL A 66 22.64 -0.05 8.69
N GLN A 67 23.57 0.85 9.03
CA GLN A 67 25.00 0.54 9.14
C GLN A 67 25.54 0.92 10.51
N GLU A 68 26.39 0.08 11.08
CA GLU A 68 27.14 0.32 12.31
C GLU A 68 28.48 0.97 11.98
N ASP A 69 28.79 2.10 12.61
CA ASP A 69 30.11 2.73 12.49
C ASP A 69 31.14 2.09 13.44
N VAL A 70 32.42 2.44 13.25
CA VAL A 70 33.54 1.93 14.08
C VAL A 70 33.41 2.25 15.57
N SER A 71 32.53 3.19 15.95
CA SER A 71 32.25 3.56 17.34
C SER A 71 31.07 2.80 17.94
N GLY A 72 30.47 1.86 17.19
CA GLY A 72 29.30 1.09 17.61
C GLY A 72 27.98 1.86 17.51
N VAL A 73 27.96 2.98 16.76
CA VAL A 73 26.75 3.77 16.53
C VAL A 73 26.12 3.35 15.20
N TRP A 74 24.86 2.96 15.26
CA TRP A 74 24.05 2.61 14.12
C TRP A 74 23.47 3.87 13.47
N ARG A 75 23.48 3.93 12.14
CA ARG A 75 22.95 5.06 11.37
C ARG A 75 22.19 4.59 10.14
N LEU A 76 21.24 5.42 9.74
CA LEU A 76 20.45 5.24 8.55
C LEU A 76 21.14 5.91 7.34
N GLN A 77 21.37 5.13 6.29
CA GLN A 77 22.01 5.57 5.05
C GLN A 77 21.03 5.53 3.88
N GLY A 78 21.21 6.46 2.95
CA GLY A 78 20.36 6.62 1.76
C GLY A 78 19.95 8.06 1.50
N GLU A 79 19.20 8.27 0.42
CA GLU A 79 18.71 9.57 0.00
C GLU A 79 17.76 10.21 1.01
N GLU A 80 17.80 11.54 1.11
CA GLU A 80 17.00 12.26 2.10
C GLU A 80 15.49 12.13 1.84
N LEU A 81 15.05 12.10 0.56
CA LEU A 81 13.66 11.84 0.22
C LEU A 81 13.17 10.51 0.81
N ASN A 82 13.96 9.45 0.63
CA ASN A 82 13.65 8.11 1.11
C ASN A 82 13.60 8.03 2.64
N LYS A 83 14.54 8.72 3.32
CA LYS A 83 14.51 8.89 4.79
C LYS A 83 13.23 9.56 5.25
N ARG A 84 12.80 10.65 4.61
CA ARG A 84 11.56 11.35 4.96
C ARG A 84 10.32 10.48 4.74
N LEU A 85 10.26 9.75 3.62
CA LEU A 85 9.16 8.83 3.31
C LEU A 85 9.09 7.65 4.30
N CYS A 86 10.24 7.13 4.69
CA CYS A 86 10.36 6.10 5.72
C CYS A 86 9.86 6.62 7.08
N LEU A 87 10.27 7.82 7.50
CA LEU A 87 9.74 8.45 8.71
C LEU A 87 8.21 8.65 8.62
N LEU A 88 7.68 9.05 7.46
CA LEU A 88 6.23 9.24 7.26
C LEU A 88 5.48 7.93 7.52
N HIS A 89 5.93 6.83 6.94
CA HIS A 89 5.33 5.51 7.15
C HIS A 89 5.38 5.10 8.63
N TRP A 90 6.57 5.16 9.23
CA TRP A 90 6.78 4.61 10.56
C TRP A 90 6.29 5.48 11.69
N LEU A 91 6.23 6.80 11.53
CA LEU A 91 5.59 7.68 12.50
C LEU A 91 4.07 7.44 12.54
N ARG A 92 3.41 7.20 11.40
CA ARG A 92 1.99 6.80 11.37
C ARG A 92 1.76 5.47 12.08
N ARG A 93 2.67 4.52 11.90
CA ARG A 93 2.66 3.21 12.57
C ARG A 93 2.89 3.35 14.07
N ALA A 94 3.88 4.16 14.48
CA ALA A 94 4.21 4.40 15.88
C ALA A 94 3.10 5.14 16.64
N LEU A 95 2.44 6.12 16.01
CA LEU A 95 1.27 6.78 16.60
C LEU A 95 0.11 5.81 16.88
N ARG A 96 0.02 4.70 16.13
CA ARG A 96 -0.97 3.63 16.36
C ARG A 96 -0.51 2.64 17.42
N LEU A 97 0.76 2.22 17.39
CA LEU A 97 1.26 1.10 18.21
C LEU A 97 1.88 1.53 19.55
N SER A 98 2.49 2.73 19.60
CA SER A 98 3.26 3.25 20.74
C SER A 98 3.09 4.76 20.93
N PRO A 99 1.85 5.27 21.13
CA PRO A 99 1.61 6.72 21.25
C PRO A 99 2.36 7.37 22.43
N ASP A 100 2.57 6.64 23.52
CA ASP A 100 3.34 7.13 24.68
C ASP A 100 4.80 7.36 24.36
N PHE A 101 5.43 6.42 23.64
CA PHE A 101 6.80 6.59 23.17
C PHE A 101 6.93 7.81 22.26
N VAL A 102 6.00 7.98 21.31
CA VAL A 102 5.99 9.15 20.43
C VAL A 102 5.91 10.45 21.23
N ARG A 103 5.04 10.53 22.24
CA ARG A 103 4.90 11.74 23.07
C ARG A 103 6.10 12.02 23.97
N GLN A 104 6.57 11.00 24.67
CA GLN A 104 7.56 11.14 25.74
C GLN A 104 8.99 11.17 25.23
N HIS A 105 9.28 10.49 24.11
CA HIS A 105 10.63 10.36 23.58
C HIS A 105 10.78 11.16 22.29
N PHE A 106 10.00 10.83 21.26
CA PHE A 106 10.18 11.45 19.94
C PHE A 106 9.83 12.95 19.95
N ALA A 107 8.61 13.31 20.33
CA ALA A 107 8.17 14.70 20.38
C ALA A 107 8.95 15.55 21.40
N ALA A 108 9.31 14.95 22.54
CA ALA A 108 10.16 15.61 23.54
C ALA A 108 11.56 15.88 22.99
N GLY A 109 12.18 14.90 22.33
CA GLY A 109 13.50 15.01 21.71
C GLY A 109 13.56 16.09 20.62
N LEU A 110 12.55 16.14 19.74
CA LEU A 110 12.45 17.21 18.72
C LEU A 110 12.39 18.59 19.39
N ARG A 111 11.54 18.78 20.40
CA ARG A 111 11.41 20.07 21.09
C ARG A 111 12.68 20.47 21.85
N GLN A 112 13.36 19.50 22.48
CA GLN A 112 14.65 19.74 23.14
C GLN A 112 15.70 20.18 22.13
N HIS A 113 15.77 19.53 20.96
CA HIS A 113 16.69 19.89 19.90
C HIS A 113 16.42 21.30 19.35
N LEU A 114 15.16 21.61 19.04
CA LEU A 114 14.76 22.95 18.56
C LEU A 114 15.10 24.04 19.56
N ALA A 115 14.90 23.78 20.86
CA ALA A 115 15.27 24.70 21.94
C ALA A 115 16.79 24.88 22.04
N ALA A 116 17.57 23.79 21.92
CA ALA A 116 19.04 23.84 21.93
C ALA A 116 19.60 24.63 20.74
N GLN A 117 18.95 24.54 19.58
CA GLN A 117 19.27 25.36 18.40
C GLN A 117 18.79 26.82 18.50
N ARG A 118 18.17 27.23 19.62
CA ARG A 118 17.55 28.56 19.81
C ARG A 118 16.51 28.89 18.72
N THR A 119 15.80 27.88 18.23
CA THR A 119 14.69 28.08 17.29
C THR A 119 13.57 28.83 17.99
N GLU A 120 12.97 29.82 17.32
CA GLU A 120 11.87 30.59 17.91
C GLU A 120 10.69 29.67 18.24
N LYS A 121 10.22 29.70 19.49
CA LYS A 121 9.14 28.83 19.98
C LYS A 121 7.87 28.91 19.14
N ALA A 122 7.57 30.09 18.60
CA ALA A 122 6.43 30.36 17.72
C ALA A 122 6.39 29.47 16.44
N LEU A 123 7.51 28.88 16.04
CA LEU A 123 7.59 28.00 14.88
C LEU A 123 7.12 26.57 15.16
N TYR A 124 7.19 26.13 16.42
CA TYR A 124 7.04 24.71 16.74
C TYR A 124 6.14 24.42 17.95
N ASP A 125 5.60 25.43 18.62
CA ASP A 125 4.59 25.21 19.64
C ASP A 125 3.27 24.73 19.03
N GLU A 126 2.53 23.99 19.84
CA GLU A 126 1.29 23.33 19.42
C GLU A 126 0.22 24.30 18.94
N HIS A 127 0.11 25.48 19.55
CA HIS A 127 -0.91 26.47 19.21
C HIS A 127 -0.66 27.06 17.82
N ASN A 128 0.56 27.52 17.56
CA ASN A 128 0.91 28.12 16.27
C ASN A 128 0.92 27.08 15.14
N LEU A 129 1.42 25.86 15.38
CA LEU A 129 1.33 24.79 14.39
C LEU A 129 -0.12 24.42 14.10
N GLN A 130 -1.00 24.36 15.11
CA GLN A 130 -2.41 24.11 14.87
C GLN A 130 -3.08 25.22 14.04
N ALA A 131 -2.74 26.49 14.30
CA ALA A 131 -3.23 27.62 13.51
C ALA A 131 -2.75 27.55 12.05
N LEU A 132 -1.47 27.22 11.84
CA LEU A 132 -0.89 26.99 10.52
C LEU A 132 -1.63 25.88 9.77
N LEU A 133 -1.84 24.73 10.41
CA LEU A 133 -2.54 23.60 9.80
C LEU A 133 -4.00 23.92 9.46
N ARG A 134 -4.70 24.69 10.31
CA ARG A 134 -6.07 25.17 9.99
C ARG A 134 -6.06 26.08 8.76
N HIS A 135 -5.09 26.97 8.64
CA HIS A 135 -4.95 27.83 7.47
C HIS A 135 -4.70 27.01 6.19
N CYS A 136 -3.77 26.04 6.24
CA CYS A 136 -3.50 25.15 5.11
C CYS A 136 -4.74 24.32 4.74
N ALA A 137 -5.47 23.79 5.74
CA ALA A 137 -6.70 23.03 5.52
C ALA A 137 -7.77 23.86 4.80
N GLN A 138 -7.97 25.12 5.23
CA GLN A 138 -8.91 26.05 4.60
C GLN A 138 -8.53 26.34 3.14
N GLN A 139 -7.26 26.62 2.86
CA GLN A 139 -6.80 26.88 1.48
C GLN A 139 -6.94 25.67 0.56
N LEU A 140 -6.76 24.46 1.10
CA LEU A 140 -6.95 23.21 0.36
C LEU A 140 -8.42 22.78 0.28
N ASN A 141 -9.34 23.47 0.97
CA ASN A 141 -10.73 23.06 1.18
C ASN A 141 -10.85 21.63 1.74
N ARG A 142 -10.03 21.31 2.75
CA ARG A 142 -9.94 19.98 3.39
C ARG A 142 -10.18 20.07 4.89
N SER A 143 -10.49 18.93 5.48
CA SER A 143 -10.44 18.73 6.93
C SER A 143 -9.35 17.71 7.27
N PHE A 144 -8.61 17.95 8.35
CA PHE A 144 -7.66 17.00 8.90
C PHE A 144 -8.25 16.36 10.15
N SER A 145 -8.15 15.04 10.26
CA SER A 145 -8.54 14.35 11.48
C SER A 145 -7.62 14.79 12.65
N PRO A 146 -8.02 14.58 13.92
CA PRO A 146 -7.13 14.83 15.05
C PRO A 146 -5.81 14.05 14.95
N ARG A 147 -5.86 12.83 14.40
CA ARG A 147 -4.68 11.99 14.18
C ARG A 147 -3.76 12.57 13.11
N ASP A 148 -4.31 13.01 11.98
CA ASP A 148 -3.51 13.62 10.91
C ASP A 148 -2.93 14.97 11.35
N SER A 149 -3.69 15.73 12.14
CA SER A 149 -3.22 16.98 12.72
C SER A 149 -2.04 16.74 13.67
N GLN A 150 -2.14 15.76 14.57
CA GLN A 150 -1.03 15.38 15.46
C GLN A 150 0.19 14.92 14.66
N PHE A 151 -0.02 14.07 13.65
CA PHE A 151 1.04 13.60 12.76
C PHE A 151 1.75 14.76 12.05
N LEU A 152 0.98 15.67 11.43
CA LEU A 152 1.49 16.85 10.73
C LEU A 152 2.30 17.76 11.65
N GLN A 153 1.82 18.02 12.86
CA GLN A 153 2.54 18.84 13.83
C GLN A 153 3.93 18.25 14.14
N LEU A 154 3.99 16.94 14.43
CA LEU A 154 5.26 16.27 14.72
C LEU A 154 6.19 16.26 13.50
N PHE A 155 5.64 16.03 12.31
CA PHE A 155 6.43 15.98 11.09
C PHE A 155 7.00 17.37 10.74
N LEU A 156 6.21 18.44 10.89
CA LEU A 156 6.70 19.80 10.67
C LEU A 156 7.77 20.21 11.70
N GLN A 157 7.65 19.77 12.96
CA GLN A 157 8.73 19.94 13.94
C GLN A 157 10.01 19.22 13.52
N TYR A 158 9.88 18.00 12.99
CA TYR A 158 11.00 17.27 12.44
C TYR A 158 11.63 18.00 11.24
N CYS A 159 10.84 18.55 10.31
CA CYS A 159 11.37 19.35 9.20
C CYS A 159 12.16 20.59 9.69
N LEU A 160 11.74 21.23 10.78
CA LEU A 160 12.48 22.34 11.38
C LEU A 160 13.82 21.92 12.02
N CYS A 161 13.96 20.64 12.38
CA CYS A 161 15.19 20.07 12.92
C CYS A 161 16.15 19.60 11.81
N ALA A 162 15.59 19.13 10.70
CA ALA A 162 16.36 18.57 9.62
C ALA A 162 17.22 19.63 8.92
N THR A 163 18.40 19.20 8.46
CA THR A 163 19.40 20.08 7.86
C THR A 163 19.69 19.75 6.40
N ASP A 164 19.42 18.52 6.00
CA ASP A 164 19.60 18.06 4.63
C ASP A 164 18.40 18.44 3.76
N ASN A 165 18.68 18.91 2.55
CA ASN A 165 17.66 19.25 1.57
C ASN A 165 17.14 17.99 0.88
N VAL A 166 15.82 17.91 0.71
CA VAL A 166 15.20 16.89 -0.14
C VAL A 166 15.44 17.24 -1.60
N THR A 167 16.14 16.35 -2.32
CA THR A 167 16.32 16.48 -3.77
C THR A 167 15.22 15.70 -4.48
N LEU A 168 14.49 16.37 -5.37
CA LEU A 168 13.46 15.76 -6.21
C LEU A 168 13.93 15.72 -7.66
N SER A 169 13.49 14.71 -8.41
CA SER A 169 13.67 14.68 -9.86
C SER A 169 12.83 15.77 -10.53
N GLU A 170 13.12 16.04 -11.81
CA GLU A 170 12.33 16.98 -12.60
C GLU A 170 10.87 16.52 -12.71
N GLN A 171 10.64 15.23 -12.96
CA GLN A 171 9.29 14.65 -13.03
C GLN A 171 8.52 14.81 -11.71
N GLN A 172 9.16 14.50 -10.58
CA GLN A 172 8.57 14.66 -9.25
C GLN A 172 8.23 16.13 -8.96
N THR A 173 9.12 17.04 -9.33
CA THR A 173 8.92 18.49 -9.17
C THR A 173 7.74 18.98 -9.99
N GLN A 174 7.71 18.66 -11.29
CA GLN A 174 6.62 19.04 -12.19
C GLN A 174 5.28 18.48 -11.72
N TRP A 175 5.27 17.22 -11.26
CA TRP A 175 4.08 16.59 -10.69
C TRP A 175 3.53 17.37 -9.50
N LEU A 176 4.37 17.74 -8.52
CA LEU A 176 3.92 18.53 -7.37
C LEU A 176 3.51 19.94 -7.74
N GLN A 177 4.23 20.62 -8.64
CA GLN A 177 3.87 21.95 -9.13
C GLN A 177 2.47 22.01 -9.76
N SER A 178 2.02 20.88 -10.28
CA SER A 178 0.69 20.69 -10.84
C SER A 178 -0.41 20.67 -9.75
N LYS A 179 -0.05 20.46 -8.49
CA LYS A 179 -0.97 20.27 -7.36
C LYS A 179 -1.14 21.54 -6.50
N PRO A 180 -2.31 21.75 -5.89
CA PRO A 180 -2.52 22.91 -5.00
C PRO A 180 -1.59 22.90 -3.77
N GLU A 181 -1.17 21.72 -3.31
CA GLU A 181 -0.23 21.54 -2.19
C GLU A 181 1.12 22.22 -2.41
N TRP A 182 1.52 22.45 -3.67
CA TRP A 182 2.74 23.19 -3.98
C TRP A 182 2.75 24.59 -3.38
N GLN A 183 1.62 25.29 -3.49
CA GLN A 183 1.51 26.64 -2.92
C GLN A 183 1.53 26.60 -1.40
N ILE A 184 0.95 25.55 -0.79
CA ILE A 184 0.99 25.35 0.66
C ILE A 184 2.44 25.19 1.13
N GLY A 185 3.21 24.33 0.48
CA GLY A 185 4.63 24.13 0.81
C GLY A 185 5.42 25.44 0.77
N ARG A 186 5.24 26.24 -0.30
CA ARG A 186 5.89 27.55 -0.43
C ARG A 186 5.47 28.54 0.66
N GLN A 187 4.20 28.57 1.03
CA GLN A 187 3.70 29.46 2.07
C GLN A 187 4.23 29.10 3.45
N VAL A 188 4.28 27.80 3.78
CA VAL A 188 4.89 27.32 5.03
C VAL A 188 6.36 27.75 5.10
N MET A 189 7.13 27.52 4.03
CA MET A 189 8.53 27.94 3.97
C MET A 189 8.70 29.45 4.08
N HIS A 190 7.84 30.24 3.41
CA HIS A 190 7.87 31.70 3.52
C HIS A 190 7.63 32.17 4.96
N CYS A 191 6.69 31.56 5.68
CA CYS A 191 6.43 31.86 7.09
C CYS A 191 7.63 31.50 7.99
N TRP A 192 8.30 30.39 7.72
CA TRP A 192 9.48 29.97 8.48
C TRP A 192 10.71 30.84 8.20
N HIS A 193 10.96 31.17 6.94
CA HIS A 193 12.12 32.01 6.56
C HIS A 193 12.06 33.43 7.12
N LYS A 194 10.88 33.97 7.40
CA LYS A 194 10.73 35.25 8.13
C LYS A 194 11.37 35.24 9.52
N ARG A 195 11.46 34.06 10.14
CA ARG A 195 11.93 33.85 11.51
C ARG A 195 13.28 33.14 11.57
N ARG A 196 13.65 32.39 10.52
CA ARG A 196 14.93 31.69 10.40
C ARG A 196 15.38 31.56 8.94
N THR A 197 16.39 32.32 8.54
CA THR A 197 16.87 32.39 7.14
C THR A 197 17.69 31.16 6.71
N SER A 198 18.32 30.44 7.64
CA SER A 198 19.23 29.33 7.34
C SER A 198 18.55 27.95 7.25
N LEU A 199 17.24 27.90 6.97
CA LEU A 199 16.50 26.64 6.87
C LEU A 199 16.71 25.99 5.49
N ALA A 200 16.72 24.65 5.46
CA ALA A 200 16.61 23.87 4.23
C ALA A 200 15.29 24.20 3.50
N ASP A 201 15.30 24.16 2.16
CA ASP A 201 14.08 24.39 1.37
C ASP A 201 13.24 23.11 1.29
N ASP A 202 12.51 22.84 2.37
CA ASP A 202 11.61 21.69 2.49
C ASP A 202 10.24 21.93 1.80
N GLY A 203 10.04 23.06 1.11
CA GLY A 203 8.77 23.42 0.47
C GLY A 203 8.18 22.33 -0.44
N PRO A 204 8.96 21.77 -1.38
CA PRO A 204 8.52 20.66 -2.22
C PRO A 204 8.14 19.42 -1.40
N PHE A 205 8.91 19.08 -0.37
CA PHE A 205 8.60 17.93 0.49
C PHE A 205 7.34 18.18 1.33
N ILE A 206 7.11 19.38 1.84
CA ILE A 206 5.88 19.75 2.56
C ILE A 206 4.67 19.60 1.62
N ALA A 207 4.79 19.99 0.35
CA ALA A 207 3.74 19.76 -0.63
C ALA A 207 3.44 18.26 -0.81
N LEU A 208 4.48 17.43 -0.93
CA LEU A 208 4.34 15.97 -0.98
C LEU A 208 3.68 15.41 0.29
N LEU A 209 4.09 15.88 1.47
CA LEU A 209 3.54 15.48 2.76
C LEU A 209 2.02 15.69 2.82
N PHE A 210 1.55 16.88 2.42
CA PHE A 210 0.12 17.19 2.36
C PHE A 210 -0.62 16.34 1.32
N SER A 211 0.03 16.02 0.18
CA SER A 211 -0.54 15.14 -0.85
C SER A 211 -0.74 13.71 -0.31
N LEU A 212 0.24 13.18 0.42
CA LEU A 212 0.25 11.80 0.92
C LEU A 212 -0.64 11.56 2.16
N ILE A 213 -1.08 12.61 2.86
CA ILE A 213 -1.94 12.49 4.05
C ILE A 213 -3.42 12.46 3.68
N TYR A 214 -3.77 13.11 2.58
CA TYR A 214 -5.15 13.27 2.19
C TYR A 214 -5.61 12.14 1.27
N ALA A 215 -6.85 11.69 1.44
CA ALA A 215 -7.51 10.73 0.55
C ALA A 215 -8.48 11.51 -0.36
N PRO A 216 -8.14 11.72 -1.64
CA PRO A 216 -8.93 12.58 -2.52
C PRO A 216 -10.30 12.02 -2.84
N GLN A 217 -11.32 12.88 -2.79
CA GLN A 217 -12.69 12.53 -3.15
C GLN A 217 -13.08 13.13 -4.50
N ILE A 218 -13.77 12.34 -5.34
CA ILE A 218 -14.20 12.76 -6.68
C ILE A 218 -15.14 13.99 -6.64
N SER A 219 -15.91 14.16 -5.57
CA SER A 219 -16.81 15.30 -5.36
C SER A 219 -16.07 16.64 -5.19
N GLN A 220 -14.75 16.60 -4.93
CA GLN A 220 -13.92 17.77 -4.67
C GLN A 220 -12.99 18.12 -5.85
N VAL A 221 -13.20 17.51 -7.02
CA VAL A 221 -12.43 17.79 -8.24
C VAL A 221 -12.61 19.24 -8.64
N ASN A 222 -11.54 20.03 -8.51
CA ASN A 222 -11.53 21.45 -8.81
C ASN A 222 -10.41 21.81 -9.79
N HIS A 223 -9.22 21.25 -9.57
CA HIS A 223 -7.99 21.58 -10.28
C HIS A 223 -7.84 20.81 -11.61
N GLN A 224 -7.03 21.34 -12.53
CA GLN A 224 -6.85 20.77 -13.86
C GLN A 224 -6.32 19.32 -13.81
N ASN A 225 -5.38 19.01 -12.91
CA ASN A 225 -4.83 17.66 -12.80
C ASN A 225 -5.83 16.65 -12.24
N GLU A 226 -6.70 17.08 -11.33
CA GLU A 226 -7.81 16.26 -10.82
C GLU A 226 -8.82 15.95 -11.93
N ARG A 227 -9.14 16.94 -12.78
CA ARG A 227 -10.00 16.72 -13.96
C ARG A 227 -9.35 15.77 -14.97
N ARG A 228 -8.06 15.92 -15.24
CA ARG A 228 -7.29 15.01 -16.11
C ARG A 228 -7.33 13.58 -15.58
N LEU A 229 -7.12 13.40 -14.27
CA LEU A 229 -7.22 12.09 -13.63
C LEU A 229 -8.62 11.49 -13.78
N ASN A 230 -9.67 12.27 -13.52
CA ASN A 230 -11.04 11.78 -13.65
C ASN A 230 -11.39 11.33 -15.08
N LEU A 231 -10.94 12.07 -16.09
CA LEU A 231 -11.09 11.68 -17.50
C LEU A 231 -10.32 10.39 -17.83
N ALA A 232 -9.07 10.27 -17.35
CA ALA A 232 -8.27 9.08 -17.55
C ALA A 232 -8.88 7.83 -16.89
N ILE A 233 -9.50 7.99 -15.72
CA ILE A 233 -10.23 6.93 -15.03
C ILE A 233 -11.48 6.51 -15.81
N SER A 234 -12.23 7.47 -16.34
CA SER A 234 -13.38 7.17 -17.19
C SER A 234 -12.98 6.36 -18.42
N ALA A 235 -11.87 6.73 -19.07
CA ALA A 235 -11.31 5.99 -20.19
C ALA A 235 -10.78 4.60 -19.78
N LEU A 236 -10.14 4.49 -18.61
CA LEU A 236 -9.68 3.23 -18.04
C LEU A 236 -10.84 2.26 -17.82
N THR A 237 -11.93 2.71 -17.19
CA THR A 237 -13.11 1.89 -16.94
C THR A 237 -13.75 1.44 -18.26
N ALA A 238 -13.93 2.33 -19.23
CA ALA A 238 -14.49 1.98 -20.54
C ALA A 238 -13.61 0.94 -21.26
N ARG A 239 -12.29 1.11 -21.21
CA ARG A 239 -11.34 0.16 -21.80
C ARG A 239 -11.37 -1.20 -21.10
N PHE A 240 -11.47 -1.22 -19.77
CA PHE A 240 -11.64 -2.46 -19.02
C PHE A 240 -12.91 -3.20 -19.44
N GLN A 241 -14.05 -2.50 -19.54
CA GLN A 241 -15.31 -3.08 -20.02
C GLN A 241 -15.18 -3.66 -21.43
N GLN A 242 -14.51 -2.95 -22.34
CA GLN A 242 -14.26 -3.44 -23.70
C GLN A 242 -13.42 -4.74 -23.72
N LEU A 243 -12.37 -4.81 -22.90
CA LEU A 243 -11.47 -5.98 -22.86
C LEU A 243 -12.10 -7.17 -22.12
N SER A 244 -12.87 -6.90 -21.08
CA SER A 244 -13.53 -7.93 -20.26
C SER A 244 -14.80 -8.47 -20.90
N GLY A 245 -15.52 -7.64 -21.65
CA GLY A 245 -16.90 -7.89 -22.08
C GLY A 245 -17.93 -7.72 -20.95
N MET A 246 -17.51 -7.25 -19.77
CA MET A 246 -18.37 -7.10 -18.59
C MET A 246 -18.81 -5.65 -18.41
N HIS A 247 -20.01 -5.47 -17.87
CA HIS A 247 -20.54 -4.16 -17.48
C HIS A 247 -20.56 -4.00 -15.96
N PHE A 248 -20.46 -2.75 -15.50
CA PHE A 248 -20.58 -2.40 -14.08
C PHE A 248 -21.95 -1.78 -13.86
N SER A 249 -22.69 -2.25 -12.86
CA SER A 249 -23.98 -1.67 -12.49
C SER A 249 -23.82 -0.35 -11.75
N ASP A 250 -22.95 -0.30 -10.74
CA ASP A 250 -22.57 0.94 -10.06
C ASP A 250 -21.29 1.56 -10.65
N GLN A 251 -21.44 2.18 -11.81
CA GLN A 251 -20.33 2.89 -12.45
C GLN A 251 -19.87 4.12 -11.65
N SER A 252 -20.77 4.78 -10.93
CA SER A 252 -20.46 5.99 -10.15
C SER A 252 -19.58 5.67 -8.94
N GLY A 253 -19.96 4.65 -8.15
CA GLY A 253 -19.15 4.19 -7.03
C GLY A 253 -17.79 3.64 -7.47
N LEU A 254 -17.75 2.90 -8.60
CA LEU A 254 -16.49 2.41 -9.15
C LEU A 254 -15.56 3.58 -9.52
N GLN A 255 -16.07 4.60 -10.21
CA GLN A 255 -15.30 5.79 -10.54
C GLN A 255 -14.79 6.50 -9.30
N ALA A 256 -15.62 6.66 -8.26
CA ALA A 256 -15.21 7.30 -7.01
C ALA A 256 -14.09 6.52 -6.30
N GLN A 257 -14.18 5.18 -6.25
CA GLN A 257 -13.17 4.34 -5.63
C GLN A 257 -11.86 4.33 -6.42
N LEU A 258 -11.94 4.18 -7.75
CA LEU A 258 -10.77 4.26 -8.62
C LEU A 258 -10.11 5.63 -8.53
N TYR A 259 -10.89 6.71 -8.45
CA TYR A 259 -10.36 8.07 -8.26
C TYR A 259 -9.57 8.20 -6.97
N THR A 260 -10.16 7.76 -5.85
CA THR A 260 -9.50 7.79 -4.55
C THR A 260 -8.18 7.01 -4.58
N HIS A 261 -8.22 5.78 -5.09
CA HIS A 261 -7.04 4.91 -5.15
C HIS A 261 -5.97 5.42 -6.11
N LEU A 262 -6.31 5.69 -7.37
CA LEU A 262 -5.33 6.08 -8.41
C LEU A 262 -4.71 7.45 -8.14
N SER A 263 -5.44 8.37 -7.49
CA SER A 263 -4.86 9.64 -7.07
C SER A 263 -3.70 9.43 -6.08
N GLN A 264 -3.88 8.50 -5.13
CA GLN A 264 -2.84 8.13 -4.17
C GLN A 264 -1.75 7.24 -4.79
N ALA A 265 -2.12 6.35 -5.71
CA ALA A 265 -1.18 5.47 -6.40
C ALA A 265 -0.22 6.26 -7.29
N LEU A 266 -0.69 7.32 -7.95
CA LEU A 266 0.16 8.22 -8.72
C LEU A 266 1.27 8.86 -7.87
N ASP A 267 0.94 9.32 -6.66
CA ASP A 267 1.96 9.80 -5.73
C ASP A 267 2.94 8.69 -5.35
N ARG A 268 2.45 7.48 -5.04
CA ARG A 268 3.35 6.37 -4.68
C ARG A 268 4.28 5.99 -5.83
N VAL A 269 3.79 5.90 -7.06
CA VAL A 269 4.60 5.52 -8.22
C VAL A 269 5.62 6.62 -8.57
N ILE A 270 5.21 7.88 -8.59
CA ILE A 270 6.11 9.00 -8.96
C ILE A 270 7.21 9.22 -7.91
N PHE A 271 6.91 8.95 -6.64
CA PHE A 271 7.87 9.05 -5.53
C PHE A 271 8.47 7.71 -5.11
N ASP A 272 8.25 6.66 -5.89
CA ASP A 272 8.86 5.33 -5.69
C ASP A 272 8.64 4.77 -4.28
N ILE A 273 7.42 4.98 -3.76
CA ILE A 273 6.96 4.53 -2.45
C ILE A 273 6.45 3.09 -2.58
N GLY A 274 7.19 2.15 -2.00
CA GLY A 274 6.78 0.75 -1.97
C GLY A 274 5.51 0.49 -1.15
N ILE A 275 4.73 -0.50 -1.57
CA ILE A 275 3.54 -1.02 -0.86
C ILE A 275 3.68 -2.53 -0.59
N ASP A 276 2.86 -3.05 0.31
CA ASP A 276 2.87 -4.47 0.70
C ASP A 276 2.43 -5.37 -0.46
N ASP A 277 3.19 -6.43 -0.70
CA ASP A 277 3.07 -7.38 -1.81
C ASP A 277 2.22 -8.61 -1.47
N SER A 278 1.87 -8.81 -0.19
CA SER A 278 1.14 -10.01 0.27
C SER A 278 -0.18 -10.25 -0.44
N LEU A 279 -0.91 -9.19 -0.79
CA LEU A 279 -2.16 -9.29 -1.54
C LEU A 279 -1.93 -9.63 -3.02
N ALA A 280 -0.82 -9.17 -3.62
CA ALA A 280 -0.59 -9.31 -5.05
C ALA A 280 -0.28 -10.76 -5.44
N GLU A 281 0.40 -11.52 -4.58
CA GLU A 281 0.64 -12.96 -4.77
C GLU A 281 -0.67 -13.75 -4.83
N GLU A 282 -1.57 -13.51 -3.87
CA GLU A 282 -2.89 -14.17 -3.82
C GLU A 282 -3.72 -13.82 -5.06
N ILE A 283 -3.73 -12.54 -5.45
CA ILE A 283 -4.49 -12.11 -6.63
C ILE A 283 -3.97 -12.74 -7.92
N THR A 284 -2.65 -12.89 -8.04
CA THR A 284 -2.01 -13.52 -9.21
C THR A 284 -2.43 -14.97 -9.36
N ALA A 285 -2.49 -15.72 -8.26
CA ALA A 285 -2.88 -17.13 -8.26
C ALA A 285 -4.38 -17.31 -8.53
N LEU A 286 -5.23 -16.49 -7.90
CA LEU A 286 -6.68 -16.68 -7.91
C LEU A 286 -7.40 -15.99 -9.08
N TYR A 287 -6.88 -14.86 -9.58
CA TYR A 287 -7.56 -14.00 -10.57
C TYR A 287 -6.64 -13.59 -11.74
N PRO A 288 -6.00 -14.54 -12.44
CA PRO A 288 -4.97 -14.21 -13.43
C PRO A 288 -5.55 -13.48 -14.66
N ARG A 289 -6.77 -13.83 -15.11
CA ARG A 289 -7.45 -13.11 -16.20
C ARG A 289 -7.80 -11.67 -15.82
N LEU A 290 -8.28 -11.45 -14.59
CA LEU A 290 -8.62 -10.11 -14.07
C LEU A 290 -7.39 -9.23 -14.06
N LEU A 291 -6.30 -9.73 -13.48
CA LEU A 291 -5.03 -9.00 -13.40
C LEU A 291 -4.51 -8.63 -14.80
N ARG A 292 -4.48 -9.58 -15.74
CA ARG A 292 -4.05 -9.32 -17.12
C ARG A 292 -4.93 -8.28 -17.81
N THR A 293 -6.26 -8.38 -17.63
CA THR A 293 -7.22 -7.44 -18.22
C THR A 293 -7.02 -6.03 -17.65
N THR A 294 -6.83 -5.91 -16.34
CA THR A 294 -6.51 -4.66 -15.67
C THR A 294 -5.21 -4.06 -16.17
N GLN A 295 -4.14 -4.86 -16.28
CA GLN A 295 -2.84 -4.42 -16.80
C GLN A 295 -2.96 -3.90 -18.24
N GLN A 296 -3.70 -4.60 -19.09
CA GLN A 296 -3.96 -4.16 -20.46
C GLN A 296 -4.76 -2.85 -20.51
N ALA A 297 -5.78 -2.71 -19.66
CA ALA A 297 -6.58 -1.50 -19.56
C ALA A 297 -5.76 -0.28 -19.08
N LEU A 298 -4.85 -0.50 -18.14
CA LEU A 298 -3.96 0.54 -17.59
C LEU A 298 -2.93 1.07 -18.59
N SER A 299 -2.63 0.35 -19.69
CA SER A 299 -1.57 0.76 -20.62
C SER A 299 -1.74 2.15 -21.24
N SER A 300 -2.98 2.63 -21.47
CA SER A 300 -3.21 4.02 -21.89
C SER A 300 -2.96 4.99 -20.74
N PHE A 301 -3.46 4.67 -19.56
CA PHE A 301 -3.29 5.50 -18.36
C PHE A 301 -1.81 5.69 -18.02
N GLU A 302 -1.03 4.61 -18.02
CA GLU A 302 0.42 4.65 -17.81
C GLU A 302 1.13 5.57 -18.80
N ARG A 303 0.76 5.50 -20.08
CA ARG A 303 1.31 6.39 -21.12
C ARG A 303 0.92 7.84 -20.86
N ASP A 304 -0.34 8.08 -20.54
CA ASP A 304 -0.87 9.43 -20.31
C ASP A 304 -0.15 10.11 -19.16
N PHE A 305 0.18 9.39 -18.07
CA PHE A 305 0.90 9.93 -16.92
C PHE A 305 2.42 9.75 -16.97
N SER A 306 2.95 9.08 -18.00
CA SER A 306 4.38 8.74 -18.12
C SER A 306 4.92 8.00 -16.89
N ILE A 307 4.16 6.99 -16.44
CA ILE A 307 4.50 6.13 -15.30
C ILE A 307 4.40 4.65 -15.69
N ARG A 308 4.88 3.79 -14.80
CA ARG A 308 4.60 2.35 -14.81
C ARG A 308 4.11 1.95 -13.44
N PHE A 309 2.95 1.31 -13.39
CA PHE A 309 2.49 0.70 -12.15
C PHE A 309 3.30 -0.55 -11.87
N CYS A 310 3.73 -0.72 -10.62
CA CYS A 310 4.27 -1.98 -10.15
C CYS A 310 3.14 -3.03 -10.03
N HIS A 311 3.53 -4.29 -9.89
CA HIS A 311 2.60 -5.41 -9.83
C HIS A 311 1.58 -5.27 -8.70
N GLU A 312 2.02 -4.73 -7.57
CA GLU A 312 1.22 -4.50 -6.38
C GLU A 312 0.12 -3.46 -6.63
N GLU A 313 0.42 -2.36 -7.33
CA GLU A 313 -0.58 -1.34 -7.68
C GLU A 313 -1.58 -1.87 -8.71
N VAL A 314 -1.11 -2.61 -9.73
CA VAL A 314 -2.01 -3.27 -10.69
C VAL A 314 -2.95 -4.25 -9.98
N SER A 315 -2.44 -4.98 -8.99
CA SER A 315 -3.23 -5.92 -8.18
C SER A 315 -4.29 -5.19 -7.35
N LEU A 316 -3.98 -4.04 -6.75
CA LEU A 316 -4.97 -3.24 -6.03
C LEU A 316 -6.06 -2.69 -6.96
N VAL A 317 -5.71 -2.22 -8.16
CA VAL A 317 -6.70 -1.81 -9.17
C VAL A 317 -7.56 -3.00 -9.60
N ALA A 318 -6.96 -4.18 -9.77
CA ALA A 318 -7.67 -5.41 -10.10
C ALA A 318 -8.67 -5.79 -9.00
N VAL A 319 -8.29 -5.66 -7.72
CA VAL A 319 -9.20 -5.88 -6.58
C VAL A 319 -10.39 -4.93 -6.61
N ILE A 320 -10.18 -3.65 -6.94
CA ILE A 320 -11.28 -2.69 -7.08
C ILE A 320 -12.23 -3.12 -8.20
N PHE A 321 -11.71 -3.48 -9.38
CA PHE A 321 -12.58 -3.97 -10.46
C PHE A 321 -13.32 -5.26 -10.07
N GLY A 322 -12.62 -6.23 -9.48
CA GLY A 322 -13.20 -7.49 -9.02
C GLY A 322 -14.32 -7.28 -8.01
N ALA A 323 -14.10 -6.43 -7.01
CA ALA A 323 -15.11 -6.10 -6.00
C ALA A 323 -16.39 -5.53 -6.63
N TRP A 324 -16.28 -4.64 -7.62
CA TRP A 324 -17.47 -4.08 -8.30
C TRP A 324 -18.14 -5.06 -9.26
N LEU A 325 -17.40 -6.00 -9.86
CA LEU A 325 -17.99 -7.09 -10.63
C LEU A 325 -18.79 -8.08 -9.75
N MET A 326 -18.49 -8.14 -8.44
CA MET A 326 -19.14 -9.02 -7.47
C MET A 326 -20.37 -8.39 -6.78
N GLN A 327 -20.52 -7.06 -6.74
CA GLN A 327 -21.52 -6.39 -5.90
C GLN A 327 -22.98 -6.75 -6.20
N GLU A 328 -23.34 -7.03 -7.45
CA GLU A 328 -24.72 -7.41 -7.82
C GLU A 328 -24.84 -8.80 -8.46
N ASN A 329 -23.72 -9.40 -8.81
CA ASN A 329 -23.73 -10.79 -9.21
C ASN A 329 -23.94 -11.64 -7.95
N THR A 330 -25.16 -12.14 -7.78
CA THR A 330 -25.36 -13.51 -7.26
C THR A 330 -24.74 -14.52 -8.25
N LEU A 331 -23.50 -14.31 -8.68
CA LEU A 331 -22.64 -15.38 -9.13
C LEU A 331 -22.44 -16.20 -7.86
N GLN A 332 -23.35 -17.14 -7.62
CA GLN A 332 -23.03 -18.29 -6.79
C GLN A 332 -21.66 -18.73 -7.27
N GLU A 333 -20.65 -18.73 -6.40
CA GLU A 333 -19.33 -19.26 -6.75
C GLU A 333 -19.55 -20.68 -7.26
N LYS A 334 -19.61 -20.83 -8.59
CA LYS A 334 -19.95 -22.11 -9.18
C LYS A 334 -18.79 -23.04 -8.86
N GLN A 335 -19.11 -24.11 -8.15
CA GLN A 335 -18.08 -25.03 -7.72
C GLN A 335 -17.67 -25.91 -8.89
N VAL A 336 -16.39 -25.86 -9.24
CA VAL A 336 -15.79 -26.71 -10.26
C VAL A 336 -15.04 -27.82 -9.55
N LEU A 337 -15.25 -29.06 -9.98
CA LEU A 337 -14.47 -30.19 -9.49
C LEU A 337 -13.36 -30.51 -10.49
N LEU A 338 -12.10 -30.37 -10.08
CA LEU A 338 -10.94 -30.82 -10.83
C LEU A 338 -10.55 -32.22 -10.36
N LEU A 339 -10.55 -33.20 -11.27
CA LEU A 339 -10.11 -34.55 -10.94
C LEU A 339 -8.59 -34.64 -10.90
N THR A 340 -8.06 -35.21 -9.82
CA THR A 340 -6.62 -35.40 -9.58
C THR A 340 -6.22 -36.88 -9.62
N GLY A 341 -4.93 -37.14 -9.72
CA GLY A 341 -4.38 -38.48 -9.89
C GLY A 341 -2.86 -38.52 -9.71
N ARG A 342 -2.12 -38.74 -10.79
CA ARG A 342 -0.67 -39.03 -10.75
C ARG A 342 0.22 -37.90 -11.27
N ASP A 343 -0.35 -36.91 -11.94
CA ASP A 343 0.38 -35.84 -12.62
C ASP A 343 -0.01 -34.47 -12.07
N GLU A 344 0.61 -34.10 -10.94
CA GLU A 344 0.39 -32.80 -10.29
C GLU A 344 0.72 -31.61 -11.19
N VAL A 345 1.63 -31.77 -12.16
CA VAL A 345 2.03 -30.69 -13.07
C VAL A 345 0.90 -30.43 -14.07
N LEU A 346 0.38 -31.49 -14.70
CA LEU A 346 -0.77 -31.39 -15.60
C LEU A 346 -2.00 -30.82 -14.88
N GLU A 347 -2.26 -31.28 -13.65
CA GLU A 347 -3.37 -30.79 -12.82
C GLU A 347 -3.27 -29.28 -12.55
N LYS A 348 -2.09 -28.79 -12.15
CA LYS A 348 -1.85 -27.36 -11.96
C LYS A 348 -2.01 -26.56 -13.26
N GLN A 349 -1.58 -27.10 -14.39
CA GLN A 349 -1.73 -26.44 -15.69
C GLN A 349 -3.21 -26.36 -16.12
N VAL A 350 -3.99 -27.42 -15.91
CA VAL A 350 -5.44 -27.40 -16.16
C VAL A 350 -6.11 -26.38 -15.25
N GLU A 351 -5.78 -26.38 -13.94
CA GLU A 351 -6.33 -25.40 -13.00
C GLU A 351 -6.04 -23.97 -13.43
N GLN A 352 -4.79 -23.68 -13.82
CA GLN A 352 -4.38 -22.37 -14.30
C GLN A 352 -5.18 -21.97 -15.55
N GLN A 353 -5.36 -22.87 -16.52
CA GLN A 353 -6.18 -22.58 -17.70
C GLN A 353 -7.64 -22.35 -17.34
N LEU A 354 -8.22 -23.07 -16.38
CA LEU A 354 -9.58 -22.84 -15.92
C LEU A 354 -9.73 -21.46 -15.27
N ARG A 355 -8.79 -21.05 -14.42
CA ARG A 355 -8.78 -19.70 -13.80
C ARG A 355 -8.61 -18.58 -14.82
N GLU A 356 -7.99 -18.86 -15.96
CA GLU A 356 -7.89 -17.94 -17.10
C GLU A 356 -9.18 -17.83 -17.92
N LEU A 357 -10.18 -18.68 -17.66
CA LEU A 357 -11.45 -18.62 -18.39
C LEU A 357 -12.39 -17.57 -17.84
N THR A 358 -12.37 -17.24 -16.56
CA THR A 358 -13.30 -16.28 -15.94
C THR A 358 -12.54 -15.11 -15.34
N LEU A 359 -13.18 -13.94 -15.24
CA LEU A 359 -12.62 -12.79 -14.54
C LEU A 359 -12.78 -12.89 -13.02
N LEU A 360 -13.80 -13.62 -12.59
CA LEU A 360 -14.21 -13.79 -11.21
C LEU A 360 -13.76 -15.17 -10.69
N PRO A 361 -13.65 -15.33 -9.36
CA PRO A 361 -13.03 -16.50 -8.77
C PRO A 361 -13.85 -17.76 -9.07
N LEU A 362 -13.13 -18.84 -9.34
CA LEU A 362 -13.69 -20.18 -9.40
C LEU A 362 -13.36 -20.90 -8.09
N ASN A 363 -14.39 -21.48 -7.49
CA ASN A 363 -14.22 -22.37 -6.36
C ASN A 363 -13.89 -23.77 -6.91
N ILE A 364 -12.59 -24.07 -7.03
CA ILE A 364 -12.09 -25.32 -7.58
C ILE A 364 -11.82 -26.30 -6.43
N LYS A 365 -12.58 -27.39 -6.38
CA LYS A 365 -12.38 -28.51 -5.46
C LYS A 365 -11.59 -29.60 -6.17
N HIS A 366 -10.68 -30.25 -5.44
CA HIS A 366 -9.89 -31.37 -5.96
C HIS A 366 -10.44 -32.69 -5.43
N LEU A 367 -10.54 -33.70 -6.31
CA LEU A 367 -10.95 -35.04 -5.93
C LEU A 367 -10.20 -36.09 -6.74
N ASP A 368 -9.67 -37.10 -6.07
CA ASP A 368 -8.98 -38.21 -6.76
C ASP A 368 -9.94 -38.93 -7.71
N VAL A 369 -9.44 -39.21 -8.91
CA VAL A 369 -10.21 -39.80 -10.01
C VAL A 369 -10.82 -41.16 -9.66
N GLN A 370 -10.13 -41.99 -8.86
CA GLN A 370 -10.62 -43.31 -8.46
C GLN A 370 -11.74 -43.19 -7.42
N LEU A 371 -11.62 -42.21 -6.54
CA LEU A 371 -12.64 -41.92 -5.53
C LEU A 371 -13.89 -41.34 -6.19
N TRP A 372 -13.73 -40.42 -7.14
CA TRP A 372 -14.82 -39.87 -7.94
C TRP A 372 -15.59 -40.95 -8.72
N GLN A 373 -14.91 -41.93 -9.32
CA GLN A 373 -15.58 -43.04 -10.02
C GLN A 373 -16.46 -43.89 -9.10
N ARG A 374 -16.14 -43.96 -7.80
CA ARG A 374 -16.90 -44.75 -6.82
C ARG A 374 -18.06 -43.96 -6.21
N GLN A 375 -17.86 -42.66 -5.97
CA GLN A 375 -18.76 -41.85 -5.15
C GLN A 375 -19.51 -40.76 -5.95
N GLY A 376 -19.08 -40.47 -7.18
CA GLY A 376 -19.60 -39.37 -7.97
C GLY A 376 -19.07 -38.00 -7.54
N ALA A 377 -19.65 -36.93 -8.10
CA ALA A 377 -19.33 -35.57 -7.71
C ALA A 377 -20.08 -35.19 -6.41
N PRO A 378 -19.47 -34.42 -5.49
CA PRO A 378 -20.17 -33.84 -4.35
C PRO A 378 -21.36 -32.96 -4.77
N GLU A 379 -22.32 -32.77 -3.85
CA GLU A 379 -23.44 -31.84 -4.09
C GLU A 379 -22.94 -30.40 -4.29
N GLY A 380 -23.61 -29.66 -5.17
CA GLY A 380 -23.28 -28.27 -5.49
C GLY A 380 -22.20 -28.05 -6.54
N ILE A 381 -21.61 -29.12 -7.11
CA ILE A 381 -20.69 -29.02 -8.25
C ILE A 381 -21.45 -28.69 -9.53
N ALA A 382 -21.06 -27.59 -10.17
CA ALA A 382 -21.63 -27.13 -11.45
C ALA A 382 -20.95 -27.76 -12.67
N LEU A 383 -19.67 -28.13 -12.55
CA LEU A 383 -18.85 -28.65 -13.65
C LEU A 383 -17.77 -29.58 -13.11
N VAL A 384 -17.54 -30.72 -13.77
CA VAL A 384 -16.38 -31.59 -13.52
C VAL A 384 -15.40 -31.46 -14.68
N VAL A 385 -14.13 -31.23 -14.38
CA VAL A 385 -13.04 -31.17 -15.34
C VAL A 385 -12.03 -32.25 -15.00
N SER A 386 -11.64 -33.05 -15.98
CA SER A 386 -10.71 -34.17 -15.77
C SER A 386 -9.59 -34.15 -16.81
N PRO A 387 -8.31 -34.04 -16.40
CA PRO A 387 -7.18 -34.29 -17.30
C PRO A 387 -7.04 -35.78 -17.67
N TYR A 388 -7.74 -36.67 -16.96
CA TYR A 388 -7.68 -38.11 -17.18
C TYR A 388 -8.92 -38.59 -17.95
N ALA A 389 -8.74 -39.60 -18.81
CA ALA A 389 -9.85 -40.28 -19.45
C ALA A 389 -10.63 -41.10 -18.41
N THR A 390 -11.91 -40.77 -18.22
CA THR A 390 -12.76 -41.39 -17.20
C THR A 390 -14.14 -41.72 -17.76
N ALA A 391 -14.75 -42.79 -17.25
CA ALA A 391 -16.13 -43.12 -17.56
C ALA A 391 -17.08 -42.24 -16.74
N LEU A 392 -18.18 -41.79 -17.37
CA LEU A 392 -19.24 -41.04 -16.70
C LEU A 392 -20.01 -41.93 -15.73
N PRO A 393 -20.16 -41.55 -14.45
CA PRO A 393 -21.12 -42.20 -13.56
C PRO A 393 -22.56 -41.85 -13.97
N LEU A 394 -23.52 -42.70 -13.57
CA LEU A 394 -24.93 -42.67 -14.00
C LEU A 394 -25.64 -41.32 -13.78
N TYR A 395 -25.25 -40.57 -12.74
CA TYR A 395 -25.67 -39.18 -12.52
C TYR A 395 -24.42 -38.34 -12.27
N SER A 396 -24.14 -37.39 -13.16
CA SER A 396 -23.04 -36.44 -12.96
C SER A 396 -23.37 -35.07 -13.53
N PRO A 397 -22.85 -33.99 -12.90
CA PRO A 397 -22.74 -32.70 -13.56
C PRO A 397 -21.93 -32.84 -14.86
N PRO A 398 -22.01 -31.86 -15.77
CA PRO A 398 -21.27 -31.91 -17.03
C PRO A 398 -19.79 -32.26 -16.80
N LEU A 399 -19.29 -33.30 -17.47
CA LEU A 399 -17.88 -33.69 -17.45
C LEU A 399 -17.19 -33.20 -18.72
N ILE A 400 -16.05 -32.53 -18.56
CA ILE A 400 -15.17 -32.13 -19.66
C ILE A 400 -13.82 -32.80 -19.47
N HIS A 401 -13.42 -33.57 -20.47
CA HIS A 401 -12.05 -34.07 -20.56
C HIS A 401 -11.13 -32.94 -21.04
N ALA A 402 -10.20 -32.53 -20.19
CA ALA A 402 -9.28 -31.42 -20.44
C ALA A 402 -7.97 -31.93 -21.04
N GLU A 403 -7.91 -31.96 -22.37
CA GLU A 403 -6.64 -32.08 -23.08
C GLU A 403 -6.02 -30.69 -23.22
N LEU A 404 -4.76 -30.53 -22.80
CA LEU A 404 -4.06 -29.25 -22.85
C LEU A 404 -3.30 -29.06 -24.16
N PRO A 405 -3.29 -27.82 -24.73
CA PRO A 405 -4.06 -26.66 -24.27
C PRO A 405 -5.56 -26.81 -24.55
N LEU A 406 -6.42 -26.30 -23.66
CA LEU A 406 -7.87 -26.32 -23.85
C LEU A 406 -8.24 -25.67 -25.18
N SER A 407 -8.93 -26.42 -26.05
CA SER A 407 -9.42 -25.92 -27.34
C SER A 407 -10.42 -24.77 -27.16
N ASP A 408 -10.52 -23.87 -28.15
CA ASP A 408 -11.47 -22.74 -28.11
C ASP A 408 -12.90 -23.20 -27.84
N TYR A 409 -13.30 -24.35 -28.38
CA TYR A 409 -14.60 -24.95 -28.14
C TYR A 409 -14.80 -25.33 -26.65
N HIS A 410 -13.80 -25.97 -26.03
CA HIS A 410 -13.84 -26.29 -24.60
C HIS A 410 -13.87 -25.02 -23.75
N GLN A 411 -13.05 -24.01 -24.08
CA GLN A 411 -13.02 -22.74 -23.37
C GLN A 411 -14.39 -22.02 -23.40
N GLN A 412 -15.02 -21.92 -24.58
CA GLN A 412 -16.34 -21.30 -24.73
C GLN A 412 -17.42 -22.07 -23.96
N ARG A 413 -17.41 -23.41 -24.04
CA ARG A 413 -18.39 -24.24 -23.33
C ARG A 413 -18.24 -24.14 -21.82
N ILE A 414 -17.01 -24.16 -21.30
CA ILE A 414 -16.73 -23.98 -19.88
C ILE A 414 -17.20 -22.59 -19.43
N ARG A 415 -16.86 -21.52 -20.16
CA ARG A 415 -17.32 -20.15 -19.84
C ARG A 415 -18.84 -20.06 -19.79
N ALA A 416 -19.53 -20.58 -20.81
CA ALA A 416 -20.99 -20.58 -20.84
C ALA A 416 -21.60 -21.31 -19.63
N LEU A 417 -20.99 -22.40 -19.17
CA LEU A 417 -21.46 -23.11 -17.97
C LEU A 417 -21.14 -22.36 -16.67
N LEU A 418 -20.04 -21.60 -16.63
CA LEU A 418 -19.60 -20.89 -15.43
C LEU A 418 -20.27 -19.50 -15.28
N GLU A 419 -20.56 -18.84 -16.38
CA GLU A 419 -21.11 -17.47 -16.44
C GLU A 419 -22.64 -17.42 -16.67
N ALA A 420 -23.29 -18.54 -17.01
CA ALA A 420 -24.76 -18.65 -17.05
C ALA A 420 -25.40 -18.55 -15.66
#